data_AF-A0A0M6Y345-F1
#
_entry.id   AF-A0A0M6Y345-F1
#
_cell.length_a   1.000
_cell.length_b   1.000
_cell.length_c   1.000
_cell.angle_alpha   90.00
_cell.angle_beta   90.00
_cell.angle_gamma   90.00
#
_symmetry.space_group_name_H-M   'P 1'
#
loop_
_entity.id
_entity.type
_entity.pdbx_description
1 polymer ?
#
loop_
_entity_poly.entity_id
_entity_poly.type
_entity_poly.pdbx_seq_one_letter_code
_entity_poly.pdbx_strand_id
1 'polypeptide(L)'
;MTRFFIKFIAAYLLVFLSVNELKAKENFCTEEWIPYDFTMIDDLLLINRAYHSARCQKLEGKTFVCREKWPSSDDVSVYQVHAEVLETGDLAFWSTDVDPSSEPWIIPRCEELTG
;
A
#
# COMPACT_ATOMS: atom_id res chain seq x y z
N MET A 1 -37.87 -17.11 30.19
CA MET A 1 -36.42 -17.43 30.21
C MET A 1 -35.70 -16.95 28.93
N THR A 2 -36.03 -15.76 28.41
CA THR A 2 -35.70 -15.40 27.01
C THR A 2 -35.13 -13.99 26.82
N ARG A 3 -34.82 -13.26 27.91
CA ARG A 3 -34.32 -11.88 27.84
C ARG A 3 -32.84 -11.69 28.21
N PHE A 4 -32.20 -12.70 28.81
CA PHE A 4 -30.81 -12.60 29.26
C PHE A 4 -29.77 -13.01 28.22
N PHE A 5 -30.12 -13.86 27.23
CA PHE A 5 -29.17 -14.37 26.24
C PHE A 5 -28.83 -13.39 25.11
N ILE A 6 -29.71 -12.41 24.82
CA ILE A 6 -29.53 -11.49 23.68
C ILE A 6 -28.45 -10.42 23.96
N LYS A 7 -28.27 -10.02 25.23
CA LYS A 7 -27.31 -8.97 25.59
C LYS A 7 -25.84 -9.42 25.46
N PHE A 8 -25.56 -10.71 25.64
CA PHE A 8 -24.20 -11.24 25.53
C PHE A 8 -23.72 -11.36 24.07
N ILE A 9 -24.62 -11.65 23.13
CA ILE A 9 -24.28 -11.79 21.70
C ILE A 9 -23.96 -10.42 21.09
N ALA A 10 -24.72 -9.37 21.47
CA ALA A 10 -24.50 -8.01 20.96
C ALA A 10 -23.14 -7.42 21.42
N ALA A 11 -22.71 -7.72 22.65
CA ALA A 11 -21.40 -7.29 23.14
C ALA A 11 -20.24 -8.03 22.44
N TYR A 12 -20.41 -9.31 22.12
CA TYR A 12 -19.41 -10.08 21.36
C TYR A 12 -19.28 -9.58 19.91
N LEU A 13 -20.39 -9.25 19.25
CA LEU A 13 -20.37 -8.68 17.89
C LEU A 13 -19.69 -7.31 17.82
N LEU A 14 -19.84 -6.47 18.85
CA LEU A 14 -19.20 -5.15 18.91
C LEU A 14 -17.68 -5.22 19.14
N VAL A 15 -17.18 -6.24 19.84
CA VAL A 15 -15.73 -6.46 20.00
C VAL A 15 -15.11 -7.05 18.73
N PHE A 16 -15.81 -7.89 17.97
CA PHE A 16 -15.29 -8.41 16.71
C PHE A 16 -15.25 -7.37 15.57
N LEU A 17 -16.16 -6.39 15.57
CA LEU A 17 -16.14 -5.31 14.59
C LEU A 17 -15.06 -4.25 14.86
N SER A 18 -14.57 -4.13 16.10
CA SER A 18 -13.52 -3.17 16.44
C SER A 18 -12.09 -3.68 16.17
N VAL A 19 -11.91 -4.95 15.81
CA VAL A 19 -10.58 -5.57 15.61
C VAL A 19 -10.18 -5.61 14.12
N ASN A 20 -11.10 -5.39 13.18
CA ASN A 20 -10.88 -5.67 11.75
C ASN A 20 -10.78 -4.45 10.81
N GLU A 21 -10.60 -3.22 11.34
CA GLU A 21 -10.37 -2.04 10.48
C GLU A 21 -9.08 -1.27 10.81
N LEU A 22 -8.11 -1.88 11.50
CA LEU A 22 -6.71 -1.48 11.27
C LEU A 22 -6.23 -2.20 10.01
N LYS A 23 -6.59 -1.64 8.86
CA LYS A 23 -5.98 -2.01 7.58
C LYS A 23 -4.47 -1.81 7.71
N ALA A 24 -3.71 -2.87 7.52
CA ALA A 24 -2.28 -2.88 7.78
C ALA A 24 -1.60 -1.91 6.80
N LYS A 25 -1.16 -0.76 7.32
CA LYS A 25 -0.26 0.12 6.61
C LYS A 25 1.09 -0.58 6.53
N GLU A 26 1.53 -0.94 5.34
CA GLU A 26 2.83 -1.58 5.11
C GLU A 26 3.80 -0.55 4.51
N ASN A 27 5.01 -0.47 5.07
CA ASN A 27 6.05 0.43 4.56
C ASN A 27 7.20 -0.42 3.98
N PHE A 28 7.67 -0.02 2.80
CA PHE A 28 8.80 -0.64 2.11
C PHE A 28 9.84 0.44 1.84
N CYS A 29 11.08 0.15 2.18
CA CYS A 29 12.11 1.18 2.33
C CYS A 29 12.97 1.32 1.08
N THR A 30 13.44 2.55 0.85
CA THR A 30 14.43 2.89 -0.17
C THR A 30 15.67 1.98 -0.08
N GLU A 31 16.09 1.42 -1.21
CA GLU A 31 17.40 0.79 -1.38
C GLU A 31 18.32 1.69 -2.22
N GLU A 32 19.64 1.45 -2.19
CA GLU A 32 20.62 2.30 -2.89
C GLU A 32 20.31 2.46 -4.39
N TRP A 33 19.70 1.44 -5.01
CA TRP A 33 19.30 1.43 -6.42
C TRP A 33 17.84 1.84 -6.69
N ILE A 34 17.00 2.04 -5.66
CA ILE A 34 15.59 2.44 -5.79
C ILE A 34 15.34 3.63 -4.87
N PRO A 35 15.41 4.88 -5.38
CA PRO A 35 15.35 6.09 -4.56
C PRO A 35 13.92 6.45 -4.14
N TYR A 36 13.11 5.47 -3.74
CA TYR A 36 11.70 5.62 -3.40
C TYR A 36 11.36 4.84 -2.12
N ASP A 37 10.58 5.48 -1.25
CA ASP A 37 9.88 4.80 -0.17
C ASP A 37 8.46 4.47 -0.62
N PHE A 38 7.99 3.27 -0.31
CA PHE A 38 6.65 2.83 -0.67
C PHE A 38 5.80 2.64 0.57
N THR A 39 4.53 3.00 0.48
CA THR A 39 3.54 2.69 1.50
C THR A 39 2.31 2.07 0.85
N MET A 40 1.95 0.86 1.24
CA MET A 40 0.72 0.20 0.81
C MET A 40 -0.36 0.33 1.89
N ILE A 41 -1.55 0.75 1.47
CA ILE A 41 -2.76 0.86 2.31
C ILE A 41 -3.93 0.36 1.45
N ASP A 42 -4.23 -0.94 1.56
CA ASP A 42 -5.23 -1.62 0.72
C ASP A 42 -4.97 -1.44 -0.79
N ASP A 43 -5.90 -0.77 -1.49
CA ASP A 43 -5.84 -0.45 -2.91
C ASP A 43 -5.10 0.87 -3.19
N LEU A 44 -4.40 1.43 -2.19
CA LEU A 44 -3.58 2.62 -2.34
C LEU A 44 -2.11 2.27 -2.19
N LEU A 45 -1.32 2.64 -3.20
CA LEU A 45 0.14 2.66 -3.15
C LEU A 45 0.60 4.12 -3.14
N LEU A 46 1.37 4.50 -2.12
CA LEU A 46 2.08 5.78 -2.07
C LEU A 46 3.53 5.53 -2.43
N ILE A 47 4.05 6.31 -3.38
CA ILE A 47 5.46 6.28 -3.77
C ILE A 47 6.03 7.64 -3.40
N ASN A 48 6.93 7.68 -2.43
CA ASN A 48 7.53 8.90 -1.91
C ASN A 48 9.00 8.97 -2.32
N ARG A 49 9.44 10.18 -2.67
CA ARG A 49 10.84 10.51 -2.88
C ARG A 49 11.06 11.92 -2.34
N ALA A 50 12.26 12.25 -1.89
CA ALA A 50 12.62 13.45 -1.11
C ALA A 50 11.74 14.72 -1.25
N TYR A 51 11.33 15.09 -2.47
CA TYR A 51 10.53 16.29 -2.74
C TYR A 51 9.23 16.06 -3.53
N HIS A 52 8.78 14.81 -3.69
CA HIS A 52 7.53 14.48 -4.40
C HIS A 52 6.89 13.19 -3.87
N SER A 53 5.57 13.10 -4.04
CA SER A 53 4.81 11.89 -3.80
C SER A 53 3.88 11.61 -4.96
N ALA A 54 3.82 10.34 -5.36
CA ALA A 54 2.81 9.83 -6.25
C ALA A 54 1.77 9.05 -5.44
N ARG A 55 0.50 9.34 -5.68
CA ARG A 55 -0.61 8.58 -5.12
C ARG A 55 -1.19 7.68 -6.18
N CYS A 56 -1.13 6.37 -5.96
CA CYS A 56 -1.52 5.36 -6.91
C CYS A 56 -2.72 4.58 -6.42
N GLN A 57 -3.79 4.53 -7.20
CA GLN A 57 -5.02 3.79 -6.90
C GLN A 57 -5.03 2.50 -7.72
N LYS A 58 -5.27 1.37 -7.07
CA LYS A 58 -5.43 0.07 -7.73
C LYS A 58 -6.58 0.14 -8.72
N LEU A 59 -6.33 -0.34 -9.93
CA LEU A 59 -7.33 -0.46 -10.98
C LEU A 59 -7.85 -1.89 -11.06
N GLU A 60 -6.96 -2.85 -11.33
CA GLU A 60 -7.26 -4.28 -11.45
C GLU A 60 -5.97 -5.09 -11.25
N GLY A 61 -6.07 -6.28 -10.65
CA GLY A 61 -4.92 -7.17 -10.48
C GLY A 61 -3.76 -6.48 -9.74
N LYS A 62 -2.59 -6.42 -10.37
CA LYS A 62 -1.40 -5.73 -9.87
C LYS A 62 -1.23 -4.31 -10.41
N THR A 63 -2.19 -3.78 -11.17
CA THR A 63 -2.08 -2.49 -11.88
C THR A 63 -2.60 -1.35 -11.02
N PHE A 64 -1.81 -0.28 -10.94
CA PHE A 64 -2.16 0.96 -10.23
C PHE A 64 -2.06 2.16 -11.17
N VAL A 65 -3.00 3.10 -11.03
CA VAL A 65 -2.95 4.40 -11.72
C VAL A 65 -2.43 5.45 -10.74
N CYS A 66 -1.25 5.99 -11.03
CA CYS A 66 -0.56 6.99 -10.25
C CYS A 66 -0.89 8.40 -10.71
N ARG A 67 -1.02 9.30 -9.74
CA ARG A 67 -1.09 10.75 -9.95
C ARG A 67 0.05 11.39 -9.18
N GLU A 68 0.86 12.16 -9.88
CA GLU A 68 2.02 12.86 -9.34
C GLU A 68 1.97 14.33 -9.73
N LYS A 69 2.22 15.21 -8.76
CA LYS A 69 2.35 16.64 -9.01
C LYS A 69 3.75 17.09 -8.65
N TRP A 70 4.49 17.56 -9.65
CA TRP A 70 5.80 18.16 -9.45
C TRP A 70 5.65 19.58 -8.90
N PRO A 71 6.44 20.00 -7.89
CA PRO A 71 6.35 21.36 -7.35
C PRO A 71 6.58 22.47 -8.38
N SER A 72 7.36 22.18 -9.43
CA SER A 72 7.67 23.09 -10.53
C SER A 72 6.70 23.00 -11.72
N SER A 73 5.63 22.19 -11.62
CA SER A 73 4.67 21.95 -12.70
C SER A 73 3.26 22.33 -12.27
N ASP A 74 2.54 23.00 -13.16
CA ASP A 74 1.10 23.24 -12.99
C ASP A 74 0.27 22.00 -13.31
N ASP A 75 0.80 21.11 -14.17
CA ASP A 75 0.13 19.90 -14.60
C ASP A 75 0.40 18.71 -13.67
N VAL A 76 -0.62 17.84 -13.55
CA VAL A 76 -0.54 16.57 -12.84
C VAL A 76 -0.16 15.47 -13.84
N SER A 77 0.94 14.78 -13.58
CA SER A 77 1.35 13.60 -14.33
C SER A 77 0.47 12.41 -13.95
N VAL A 78 -0.04 11.69 -14.95
CA VAL A 78 -0.84 10.47 -14.77
C VAL A 78 -0.16 9.33 -15.51
N TYR A 79 0.16 8.25 -14.80
CA TYR A 79 0.84 7.08 -15.35
C TYR A 79 0.40 5.80 -14.65
N GLN A 80 0.80 4.65 -15.18
CA GLN A 80 0.50 3.35 -14.59
C GLN A 80 1.78 2.67 -14.12
N VAL A 81 1.67 1.95 -13.00
CA VAL A 81 2.72 1.08 -12.47
C VAL A 81 2.13 -0.26 -12.10
N HIS A 82 2.98 -1.25 -11.87
CA HIS A 82 2.55 -2.54 -11.34
C HIS A 82 3.19 -2.80 -9.99
N ALA A 83 2.41 -3.32 -9.05
CA ALA A 83 2.85 -3.58 -7.70
C ALA A 83 2.07 -4.76 -7.09
N GLU A 84 2.76 -5.60 -6.31
CA GLU A 84 2.17 -6.73 -5.61
C GLU A 84 2.97 -7.02 -4.33
N VAL A 85 2.27 -7.29 -3.22
CA VAL A 85 2.91 -7.77 -2.00
C VAL A 85 3.02 -9.30 -2.12
N LEU A 86 4.25 -9.80 -2.07
CA LEU A 86 4.56 -11.22 -2.23
C LEU A 86 4.24 -12.01 -0.94
N GLU A 87 4.23 -13.34 -1.04
CA GLU A 87 4.05 -14.21 0.13
C GLU A 87 5.18 -14.05 1.17
N THR A 88 6.37 -13.63 0.75
CA THR A 88 7.48 -13.25 1.66
C THR A 88 7.16 -12.00 2.48
N GLY A 89 6.18 -11.22 2.02
CA GLY A 89 5.80 -9.92 2.54
C GLY A 89 6.60 -8.76 1.95
N ASP A 90 7.46 -9.00 0.97
CA ASP A 90 8.17 -7.95 0.22
C ASP A 90 7.28 -7.37 -0.88
N LEU A 91 7.61 -6.17 -1.35
CA LEU A 91 6.92 -5.53 -2.46
C LEU A 91 7.63 -5.85 -3.78
N ALA A 92 6.93 -6.53 -4.70
CA ALA A 92 7.31 -6.61 -6.10
C ALA A 92 6.79 -5.36 -6.84
N PHE A 93 7.67 -4.62 -7.50
CA PHE A 93 7.32 -3.37 -8.18
C PHE A 93 7.92 -3.30 -9.59
N TRP A 94 7.11 -2.83 -10.54
CA TRP A 94 7.52 -2.50 -11.91
C TRP A 94 7.17 -1.04 -12.18
N SER A 95 8.19 -0.24 -12.53
CA SER A 95 7.98 1.15 -12.93
C SER A 95 7.24 1.25 -14.27
N THR A 96 6.82 2.46 -14.61
CA THR A 96 6.03 2.78 -15.82
C THR A 96 6.63 2.23 -17.11
N ASP A 97 7.96 2.18 -17.21
CA ASP A 97 8.69 1.82 -18.43
C ASP A 97 9.13 0.35 -18.47
N VAL A 98 8.75 -0.44 -17.46
CA VAL A 98 9.16 -1.85 -17.33
C VAL A 98 7.98 -2.76 -17.68
N ASP A 99 8.25 -3.76 -18.54
CA ASP A 99 7.25 -4.76 -18.91
C ASP A 99 6.81 -5.58 -17.68
N PRO A 100 5.50 -5.70 -17.37
CA PRO A 100 5.03 -6.44 -16.21
C PRO A 100 5.31 -7.96 -16.24
N SER A 101 5.77 -8.49 -17.38
CA SER A 101 6.24 -9.87 -17.54
C SER A 101 7.74 -10.04 -17.25
N SER A 102 8.51 -8.96 -17.12
CA SER A 102 9.90 -9.02 -16.68
C SER A 102 10.00 -9.24 -15.17
N GLU A 103 11.23 -9.48 -14.69
CA GLU A 103 11.49 -9.53 -13.25
C GLU A 103 11.19 -8.17 -12.59
N PRO A 104 10.44 -8.13 -11.47
CA PRO A 104 10.21 -6.92 -10.69
C PRO A 104 11.45 -6.50 -9.91
N TRP A 105 11.46 -5.25 -9.45
CA TRP A 105 12.24 -4.89 -8.29
C TRP A 105 11.59 -5.44 -7.02
N ILE A 106 12.39 -6.14 -6.21
CA ILE A 106 11.96 -6.66 -4.92
C ILE A 106 12.41 -5.66 -3.85
N ILE A 107 11.44 -5.06 -3.17
CA ILE A 107 11.68 -4.02 -2.16
C ILE A 107 11.28 -4.60 -0.80
N PRO A 108 12.23 -4.72 0.16
CA PRO A 108 11.94 -5.30 1.45
C PRO A 108 11.03 -4.40 2.29
N ARG A 109 10.30 -5.00 3.23
CA ARG A 109 9.65 -4.21 4.28
C ARG A 109 10.68 -3.42 5.07
N CYS A 110 10.31 -2.21 5.43
CA CYS A 110 11.07 -1.45 6.41
C CYS A 110 11.14 -2.27 7.71
N GLU A 111 12.33 -2.41 8.29
CA GLU A 111 12.44 -2.84 9.67
C GLU A 111 11.60 -1.89 10.52
N GLU A 112 10.74 -2.43 11.41
CA GLU A 112 10.17 -1.59 12.45
C GLU A 112 11.36 -1.01 13.21
N LEU A 113 11.50 0.32 13.18
CA LEU A 113 12.45 0.99 14.05
C LEU A 113 12.02 0.66 15.48
N THR A 114 12.61 -0.38 16.06
CA THR A 114 12.50 -0.68 17.48
C THR A 114 13.24 0.44 18.21
N GLY A 115 12.53 1.53 18.46
CA GLY A 115 12.94 2.63 19.33
C GLY A 115 12.71 2.27 20.78
#